data_AF-A0A3B0MCZ1-F1
#
_entry.id   AF-A0A3B0MCZ1-F1
#
_cell.length_a   1.000
_cell.length_b   1.000
_cell.length_c   1.000
_cell.angle_alpha   90.00
_cell.angle_beta   90.00
_cell.angle_gamma   90.00
#
_symmetry.space_group_name_H-M   'P 1'
#
loop_
_entity.id
_entity.type
_entity.pdbx_description
1 polymer ?
#
loop_
_entity_poly.entity_id
_entity_poly.type
_entity_poly.pdbx_seq_one_letter_code
_entity_poly.pdbx_strand_id
1 'polypeptide(L)'
;MQQLPRTTGLGFKPEHFRDLMAQPGAIGFFEIHAENYMGDGGAAHAMLAALRADHALSLHGVGLSIGGAGELDKDHLARLRKLIDRYQPESFSEHLAWSSHGAAWLNDLLPLPYTQETLGAVCAHINEVQDRLGCRMLLENPATYVTFETSTWSETDFLTEITRRTGCGLLLDVNNVFISATNHRFNARAYLAAFPFASVGEIHLAGHDTEELPSGPLLIDSHGAPVADPVWTLYEEVLAWTGPLPTLIEWDTDVPEFAVLLTETARAQQYLDRASAGKSHAA
;
A
#
# COMPACT_ATOMS: atom_id res chain seq x y z
N MET A 1 -12.85 5.86 -13.50
CA MET A 1 -13.20 5.09 -12.29
C MET A 1 -13.54 6.08 -11.19
N GLN A 2 -14.40 5.67 -10.26
CA GLN A 2 -14.59 6.41 -9.01
C GLN A 2 -13.28 6.35 -8.21
N GLN A 3 -12.93 7.42 -7.50
CA GLN A 3 -11.77 7.45 -6.61
C GLN A 3 -12.18 6.99 -5.21
N LEU A 4 -11.22 6.46 -4.44
CA LEU A 4 -11.46 6.16 -3.04
C LEU A 4 -11.92 7.42 -2.28
N PRO A 5 -12.82 7.27 -1.30
CA PRO A 5 -13.22 8.38 -0.45
C PRO A 5 -12.03 8.86 0.40
N ARG A 6 -11.92 10.18 0.60
CA ARG A 6 -10.87 10.80 1.43
C ARG A 6 -11.21 10.69 2.92
N THR A 7 -11.20 9.45 3.39
CA THR A 7 -11.54 9.03 4.75
C THR A 7 -10.67 7.82 5.10
N THR A 8 -10.90 7.22 6.26
CA THR A 8 -10.16 6.04 6.67
C THR A 8 -10.75 4.75 6.13
N GLY A 9 -9.85 3.86 5.75
CA GLY A 9 -10.15 2.49 5.40
C GLY A 9 -9.51 1.51 6.36
N LEU A 10 -9.87 0.24 6.19
CA LEU A 10 -9.33 -0.87 6.97
C LEU A 10 -9.05 -2.08 6.06
N GLY A 11 -7.92 -2.75 6.26
CA GLY A 11 -7.66 -4.05 5.65
C GLY A 11 -8.71 -5.07 6.10
N PHE A 12 -9.45 -5.67 5.18
CA PHE A 12 -10.55 -6.57 5.53
C PHE A 12 -10.04 -7.94 6.00
N LYS A 13 -10.39 -8.28 7.25
CA LYS A 13 -10.17 -9.61 7.83
C LYS A 13 -11.50 -10.35 8.00
N PRO A 14 -11.66 -11.55 7.40
CA PRO A 14 -12.92 -12.31 7.45
C PRO A 14 -13.44 -12.60 8.86
N GLU A 15 -12.55 -12.74 9.85
CA GLU A 15 -12.92 -12.95 11.25
C GLU A 15 -13.76 -11.81 11.86
N HIS A 16 -13.59 -10.58 11.37
CA HIS A 16 -14.35 -9.42 11.84
C HIS A 16 -15.61 -9.13 11.02
N PHE A 17 -15.94 -9.95 10.02
CA PHE A 17 -17.07 -9.70 9.13
C PHE A 17 -18.40 -9.47 9.87
N ARG A 18 -18.66 -10.22 10.95
CA ARG A 18 -19.90 -10.06 11.72
C ARG A 18 -19.98 -8.71 12.43
N ASP A 19 -18.89 -8.27 13.04
CA ASP A 19 -18.84 -7.00 13.76
C ASP A 19 -18.90 -5.81 12.80
N LEU A 20 -18.25 -5.94 11.63
CA LEU A 20 -18.33 -4.98 10.52
C LEU A 20 -19.78 -4.78 10.05
N MET A 21 -20.51 -5.87 9.79
CA MET A 21 -21.91 -5.79 9.36
C MET A 21 -22.85 -5.27 10.46
N ALA A 22 -22.46 -5.35 11.73
CA ALA A 22 -23.24 -4.82 12.85
C ALA A 22 -23.05 -3.31 13.07
N GLN A 23 -22.01 -2.70 12.48
CA GLN A 23 -21.65 -1.29 12.65
C GLN A 23 -21.44 -0.60 11.28
N PRO A 24 -22.49 -0.48 10.45
CA PRO A 24 -22.37 0.11 9.12
C PRO A 24 -21.93 1.58 9.19
N GLY A 25 -21.00 1.96 8.32
CA GLY A 25 -20.51 3.34 8.18
C GLY A 25 -19.37 3.74 9.13
N ALA A 26 -18.88 2.85 9.98
CA ALA A 26 -17.70 3.13 10.82
C ALA A 26 -16.40 3.26 10.01
N ILE A 27 -16.33 2.58 8.86
CA ILE A 27 -15.17 2.53 7.95
C ILE A 27 -15.63 2.98 6.56
N GLY A 28 -14.87 3.87 5.93
CA GLY A 28 -15.26 4.46 4.65
C GLY A 28 -14.95 3.61 3.43
N PHE A 29 -13.88 2.81 3.47
CA PHE A 29 -13.56 1.84 2.43
C PHE A 29 -12.80 0.64 3.00
N PHE A 30 -12.78 -0.48 2.27
CA PHE A 30 -12.02 -1.66 2.66
C PHE A 30 -10.97 -1.99 1.62
N GLU A 31 -9.81 -2.43 2.09
CA GLU A 31 -8.82 -3.06 1.22
C GLU A 31 -8.85 -4.57 1.37
N ILE A 32 -8.58 -5.28 0.28
CA ILE A 32 -8.33 -6.71 0.30
C ILE A 32 -7.07 -7.05 -0.49
N HIS A 33 -6.38 -8.12 -0.06
CA HIS A 33 -5.32 -8.72 -0.86
C HIS A 33 -5.93 -9.54 -2.00
N ALA A 34 -5.59 -9.21 -3.23
CA ALA A 34 -6.22 -9.76 -4.43
C ALA A 34 -6.10 -11.29 -4.52
N GLU A 35 -4.95 -11.83 -4.11
CA GLU A 35 -4.60 -13.25 -4.13
C GLU A 35 -5.57 -14.11 -3.30
N ASN A 36 -6.12 -13.55 -2.22
CA ASN A 36 -7.11 -14.24 -1.38
C ASN A 36 -8.47 -14.42 -2.07
N TYR A 37 -8.69 -13.76 -3.22
CA TYR A 37 -9.95 -13.72 -3.94
C TYR A 37 -9.81 -14.12 -5.42
N MET A 38 -8.71 -14.77 -5.79
CA MET A 38 -8.50 -15.27 -7.16
C MET A 38 -9.23 -16.59 -7.45
N GLY A 39 -9.88 -17.20 -6.46
CA GLY A 39 -10.72 -18.39 -6.63
C GLY A 39 -12.08 -18.07 -7.27
N ASP A 40 -12.85 -19.11 -7.60
CA ASP A 40 -14.13 -18.93 -8.33
C ASP A 40 -15.31 -18.52 -7.42
N GLY A 41 -15.18 -18.58 -6.09
CA GLY A 41 -16.28 -18.27 -5.17
C GLY A 41 -16.06 -18.71 -3.72
N GLY A 42 -17.17 -18.97 -3.01
CA GLY A 42 -17.15 -19.41 -1.61
C GLY A 42 -17.42 -18.29 -0.61
N ALA A 43 -17.16 -18.59 0.67
CA ALA A 43 -17.47 -17.70 1.78
C ALA A 43 -16.76 -16.33 1.65
N ALA A 44 -15.49 -16.32 1.23
CA ALA A 44 -14.72 -15.09 1.00
C ALA A 44 -15.44 -14.17 0.00
N HIS A 45 -15.83 -14.69 -1.17
CA HIS A 45 -16.54 -13.90 -2.17
C HIS A 45 -17.93 -13.45 -1.74
N ALA A 46 -18.64 -14.25 -0.93
CA ALA A 46 -19.94 -13.86 -0.37
C ALA A 46 -19.80 -12.68 0.60
N MET A 47 -18.79 -12.71 1.49
CA MET A 47 -18.47 -11.61 2.39
C MET A 47 -18.05 -10.35 1.62
N LEU A 48 -17.14 -10.49 0.67
CA LEU A 48 -16.67 -9.35 -0.13
C LEU A 48 -17.79 -8.73 -0.97
N ALA A 49 -18.70 -9.54 -1.52
CA ALA A 49 -19.87 -9.02 -2.24
C ALA A 49 -20.82 -8.24 -1.31
N ALA A 50 -20.98 -8.67 -0.06
CA ALA A 50 -21.76 -7.93 0.93
C ALA A 50 -21.09 -6.60 1.28
N LEU A 51 -19.76 -6.58 1.49
CA LEU A 51 -19.02 -5.34 1.74
C LEU A 51 -19.09 -4.37 0.55
N ARG A 52 -18.88 -4.87 -0.67
CA ARG A 52 -18.89 -4.06 -1.89
C ARG A 52 -20.22 -3.34 -2.12
N ALA A 53 -21.32 -3.91 -1.65
CA ALA A 53 -22.66 -3.33 -1.83
C ALA A 53 -22.76 -1.92 -1.23
N ASP A 54 -22.09 -1.69 -0.10
CA ASP A 54 -22.20 -0.45 0.69
C ASP A 54 -20.87 0.32 0.82
N HIS A 55 -19.75 -0.29 0.43
CA HIS A 55 -18.42 0.29 0.62
C HIS A 55 -17.59 0.35 -0.68
N ALA A 56 -16.73 1.36 -0.76
CA ALA A 56 -15.66 1.40 -1.75
C ALA A 56 -14.61 0.32 -1.42
N LEU A 57 -13.92 -0.17 -2.45
CA LEU A 57 -12.87 -1.16 -2.34
C LEU A 57 -11.54 -0.66 -2.92
N SER A 58 -10.48 -0.92 -2.18
CA SER A 58 -9.11 -0.99 -2.70
C SER A 58 -8.74 -2.47 -2.90
N LEU A 59 -8.12 -2.79 -4.04
CA LEU A 59 -7.51 -4.10 -4.27
C LEU A 59 -6.00 -3.95 -4.24
N HIS A 60 -5.35 -4.62 -3.31
CA HIS A 60 -3.91 -4.62 -3.20
C HIS A 60 -3.35 -5.99 -3.64
N GLY A 61 -2.44 -6.01 -4.61
CA GLY A 61 -1.77 -7.23 -5.08
C GLY A 61 -0.41 -7.39 -4.42
N VAL A 62 0.00 -8.64 -4.20
CA VAL A 62 1.35 -8.97 -3.66
C VAL A 62 2.12 -9.97 -4.54
N GLY A 63 1.48 -10.49 -5.59
CA GLY A 63 2.00 -11.61 -6.37
C GLY A 63 2.47 -11.31 -7.80
N LEU A 64 2.35 -10.07 -8.30
CA LEU A 64 2.75 -9.76 -9.67
C LEU A 64 4.27 -9.60 -9.84
N SER A 65 4.97 -9.22 -8.77
CA SER A 65 6.42 -9.06 -8.78
C SER A 65 6.87 -8.03 -9.82
N ILE A 66 6.32 -6.82 -9.76
CA ILE A 66 6.57 -5.72 -10.72
C ILE A 66 8.07 -5.43 -10.92
N GLY A 67 8.88 -5.57 -9.87
CA GLY A 67 10.33 -5.38 -9.90
C GLY A 67 11.15 -6.58 -10.39
N GLY A 68 10.49 -7.70 -10.74
CA GLY A 68 11.16 -8.89 -11.25
C GLY A 68 11.79 -8.69 -12.63
N ALA A 69 12.81 -9.49 -12.97
CA ALA A 69 13.50 -9.39 -14.27
C ALA A 69 12.80 -10.15 -15.41
N GLY A 70 11.89 -11.08 -15.08
CA GLY A 70 11.17 -11.91 -16.05
C GLY A 70 9.86 -11.28 -16.52
N GLU A 71 9.23 -11.91 -17.53
CA GLU A 71 7.87 -11.53 -17.94
C GLU A 71 6.87 -11.70 -16.79
N LEU A 72 5.84 -10.86 -16.76
CA LEU A 72 4.71 -11.02 -15.84
C LEU A 72 3.94 -12.31 -16.12
N ASP A 73 3.42 -12.92 -15.04
CA ASP A 73 2.54 -14.10 -15.16
C ASP A 73 1.19 -13.71 -15.78
N LYS A 74 0.98 -14.16 -17.02
CA LYS A 74 -0.23 -13.90 -17.81
C LYS A 74 -1.48 -14.54 -17.20
N ASP A 75 -1.34 -15.69 -16.54
CA ASP A 75 -2.47 -16.33 -15.86
C ASP A 75 -2.83 -15.58 -14.58
N HIS A 76 -1.83 -15.05 -13.86
CA HIS A 76 -2.05 -14.18 -12.72
C HIS A 76 -2.77 -12.88 -13.13
N LEU A 77 -2.29 -12.21 -14.19
CA LEU A 77 -2.96 -11.03 -14.76
C LEU A 77 -4.41 -11.32 -15.17
N ALA A 78 -4.69 -12.50 -15.74
CA ALA A 78 -6.04 -12.90 -16.10
C ALA A 78 -6.95 -13.09 -14.86
N ARG A 79 -6.41 -13.61 -13.75
CA ARG A 79 -7.15 -13.74 -12.47
C ARG A 79 -7.42 -12.38 -11.84
N LEU A 80 -6.44 -11.47 -11.82
CA LEU A 80 -6.61 -10.08 -11.38
C LEU A 80 -7.68 -9.37 -12.22
N ARG A 81 -7.63 -9.52 -13.54
CA ARG A 81 -8.61 -8.91 -14.44
C ARG A 81 -10.03 -9.35 -14.11
N LYS A 82 -10.25 -10.65 -13.89
CA LYS A 82 -11.56 -11.19 -13.46
C LYS A 82 -12.02 -10.58 -12.14
N LEU A 83 -11.11 -10.41 -11.18
CA LEU A 83 -11.44 -9.83 -9.87
C LEU A 83 -11.84 -8.35 -9.99
N ILE A 84 -11.07 -7.57 -10.77
CA ILE A 84 -11.37 -6.17 -11.06
C ILE A 84 -12.70 -6.02 -11.81
N ASP A 85 -12.95 -6.84 -12.83
CA ASP A 85 -14.22 -6.81 -13.56
C ASP A 85 -15.41 -7.17 -12.65
N ARG A 86 -15.21 -8.10 -11.71
CA ARG A 86 -16.25 -8.57 -10.79
C ARG A 86 -16.64 -7.53 -9.73
N TYR A 87 -15.65 -6.87 -9.13
CA TYR A 87 -15.88 -5.99 -7.98
C TYR A 87 -15.78 -4.51 -8.31
N GLN A 88 -15.22 -4.15 -9.46
CA GLN A 88 -15.06 -2.78 -9.94
C GLN A 88 -14.55 -1.86 -8.82
N PRO A 89 -13.35 -2.13 -8.28
CA PRO A 89 -12.82 -1.36 -7.16
C PRO A 89 -12.49 0.07 -7.58
N GLU A 90 -12.40 0.96 -6.61
CA GLU A 90 -12.01 2.35 -6.78
C GLU A 90 -10.49 2.50 -6.90
N SER A 91 -9.72 1.57 -6.33
CA SER A 91 -8.25 1.52 -6.37
C SER A 91 -7.73 0.12 -6.67
N PHE A 92 -6.59 0.06 -7.36
CA PHE A 92 -5.78 -1.15 -7.48
C PHE A 92 -4.31 -0.77 -7.28
N SER A 93 -3.61 -1.47 -6.39
CA SER A 93 -2.22 -1.23 -6.02
C SER A 93 -1.37 -2.52 -6.09
N GLU A 94 -0.06 -2.35 -6.25
CA GLU A 94 0.96 -3.40 -6.09
C GLU A 94 2.25 -2.74 -5.60
N HIS A 95 3.11 -3.51 -4.96
CA HIS A 95 4.46 -3.19 -4.56
C HIS A 95 5.45 -3.06 -5.71
N LEU A 96 6.39 -2.12 -5.53
CA LEU A 96 7.65 -2.12 -6.25
C LEU A 96 8.58 -3.20 -5.65
N ALA A 97 8.34 -4.46 -5.99
CA ALA A 97 9.06 -5.57 -5.39
C ALA A 97 9.30 -6.73 -6.34
N TRP A 98 10.25 -7.57 -5.95
CA TRP A 98 10.47 -8.88 -6.55
C TRP A 98 9.98 -9.99 -5.60
N SER A 99 8.86 -10.63 -5.93
CA SER A 99 8.21 -11.65 -5.08
C SER A 99 8.27 -13.09 -5.60
N SER A 100 8.77 -13.33 -6.82
CA SER A 100 8.87 -14.69 -7.39
C SER A 100 10.17 -15.00 -8.15
N HIS A 101 10.74 -16.19 -7.92
CA HIS A 101 11.79 -16.77 -8.79
C HIS A 101 11.47 -18.23 -9.09
N GLY A 102 11.08 -18.52 -10.34
CA GLY A 102 10.68 -19.87 -10.75
C GLY A 102 9.39 -20.30 -10.04
N ALA A 103 9.44 -21.38 -9.26
CA ALA A 103 8.29 -21.88 -8.49
C ALA A 103 8.27 -21.44 -7.01
N ALA A 104 9.25 -20.63 -6.59
CA ALA A 104 9.35 -20.12 -5.22
C ALA A 104 8.73 -18.73 -5.10
N TRP A 105 7.81 -18.60 -4.15
CA TRP A 105 7.25 -17.35 -3.65
C TRP A 105 8.07 -16.93 -2.42
N LEU A 106 8.46 -15.66 -2.37
CA LEU A 106 9.15 -15.11 -1.19
C LEU A 106 8.14 -14.27 -0.40
N ASN A 107 8.06 -14.55 0.91
CA ASN A 107 7.18 -13.79 1.81
C ASN A 107 7.69 -12.36 2.00
N ASP A 108 9.01 -12.17 1.99
CA ASP A 108 9.63 -10.84 2.01
C ASP A 108 9.87 -10.37 0.57
N LEU A 109 9.29 -9.22 0.28
CA LEU A 109 9.48 -8.48 -0.97
C LEU A 109 10.97 -8.13 -1.12
N LEU A 110 11.64 -8.76 -2.09
CA LEU A 110 13.07 -8.51 -2.27
C LEU A 110 13.28 -7.10 -2.85
N PRO A 111 14.22 -6.31 -2.29
CA PRO A 111 14.57 -5.03 -2.85
C PRO A 111 15.26 -5.22 -4.21
N LEU A 112 15.14 -4.21 -5.05
CA LEU A 112 15.71 -4.17 -6.39
C LEU A 112 16.78 -3.09 -6.50
N PRO A 113 17.81 -3.27 -7.33
CA PRO A 113 18.77 -2.21 -7.60
C PRO A 113 18.11 -1.12 -8.45
N TYR A 114 18.17 0.13 -8.00
CA TYR A 114 17.58 1.28 -8.70
C TYR A 114 18.53 1.76 -9.81
N THR A 115 18.54 1.00 -10.91
CA THR A 115 19.32 1.29 -12.12
C THR A 115 18.42 1.74 -13.27
N GLN A 116 19.02 2.31 -14.33
CA GLN A 116 18.29 2.64 -15.55
C GLN A 116 17.66 1.40 -16.23
N GLU A 117 18.29 0.23 -16.11
CA GLU A 117 17.77 -1.03 -16.67
C GLU A 117 16.53 -1.49 -15.90
N THR A 118 16.62 -1.54 -14.57
CA THR A 118 15.50 -1.87 -13.69
C THR A 118 14.33 -0.92 -13.88
N LEU A 119 14.60 0.38 -14.02
CA LEU A 119 13.59 1.38 -14.32
C LEU A 119 12.83 1.07 -15.62
N GLY A 120 13.57 0.65 -16.66
CA GLY A 120 12.99 0.25 -17.94
C GLY A 120 12.06 -0.96 -17.81
N ALA A 121 12.50 -2.00 -17.10
CA ALA A 121 11.71 -3.21 -16.86
C ALA A 121 10.44 -2.90 -16.06
N VAL A 122 10.56 -2.19 -14.93
CA VAL A 122 9.43 -1.79 -14.09
C VAL A 122 8.42 -0.95 -14.88
N CYS A 123 8.87 0.01 -15.69
CA CYS A 123 7.96 0.80 -16.52
C CYS A 123 7.21 -0.07 -17.56
N ALA A 124 7.88 -1.06 -18.15
CA ALA A 124 7.25 -1.98 -19.09
C ALA A 124 6.19 -2.85 -18.40
N HIS A 125 6.49 -3.38 -17.21
CA HIS A 125 5.56 -4.16 -16.40
C HIS A 125 4.33 -3.36 -15.99
N ILE A 126 4.51 -2.14 -15.48
CA ILE A 126 3.40 -1.26 -15.10
C ILE A 126 2.51 -0.96 -16.31
N ASN A 127 3.08 -0.67 -17.47
CA ASN A 127 2.29 -0.43 -18.68
C ASN A 127 1.50 -1.69 -19.08
N GLU A 128 2.11 -2.87 -19.07
CA GLU A 128 1.40 -4.12 -19.34
C GLU A 128 0.25 -4.35 -18.35
N VAL A 129 0.47 -4.15 -17.05
CA VAL A 129 -0.58 -4.27 -16.03
C VAL A 129 -1.74 -3.32 -16.32
N GLN A 130 -1.46 -2.03 -16.53
CA GLN A 130 -2.50 -1.04 -16.81
C GLN A 130 -3.28 -1.36 -18.09
N ASP A 131 -2.60 -1.79 -19.15
CA ASP A 131 -3.21 -2.18 -20.42
C ASP A 131 -4.11 -3.41 -20.27
N ARG A 132 -3.67 -4.42 -19.51
CA ARG A 132 -4.41 -5.68 -19.30
C ARG A 132 -5.60 -5.49 -18.37
N LEU A 133 -5.42 -4.77 -17.28
CA LEU A 133 -6.45 -4.54 -16.27
C LEU A 133 -7.43 -3.45 -16.71
N GLY A 134 -7.01 -2.53 -17.57
CA GLY A 134 -7.84 -1.43 -18.06
C GLY A 134 -8.06 -0.32 -17.02
N CYS A 135 -7.17 -0.22 -16.03
CA CYS A 135 -7.22 0.77 -14.97
C CYS A 135 -5.83 1.31 -14.67
N ARG A 136 -5.77 2.53 -14.12
CA ARG A 136 -4.53 3.09 -13.57
C ARG A 136 -4.21 2.38 -12.26
N MET A 137 -3.03 1.78 -12.16
CA MET A 137 -2.57 1.17 -10.91
C MET A 137 -1.86 2.19 -10.02
N LEU A 138 -1.80 1.93 -8.72
CA LEU A 138 -0.89 2.56 -7.79
C LEU A 138 0.32 1.63 -7.58
N LEU A 139 1.51 2.22 -7.49
CA LEU A 139 2.73 1.50 -7.12
C LEU A 139 3.13 1.90 -5.70
N GLU A 140 3.34 0.93 -4.84
CA GLU A 140 3.72 1.14 -3.46
C GLU A 140 5.25 1.15 -3.25
N ASN A 141 5.73 2.03 -2.37
CA ASN A 141 7.12 2.03 -1.91
C ASN A 141 7.37 0.87 -0.92
N PRO A 142 8.38 0.02 -1.15
CA PRO A 142 8.63 -1.13 -0.30
C PRO A 142 9.36 -0.72 0.99
N ALA A 143 9.24 -1.52 2.05
CA ALA A 143 10.24 -1.56 3.11
C ALA A 143 11.52 -2.23 2.58
N THR A 144 12.68 -1.60 2.76
CA THR A 144 13.96 -2.15 2.31
C THR A 144 14.87 -2.53 3.48
N TYR A 145 15.54 -3.68 3.33
CA TYR A 145 16.48 -4.23 4.32
C TYR A 145 17.92 -4.28 3.81
N VAL A 146 18.10 -4.25 2.49
CA VAL A 146 19.42 -4.18 1.84
C VAL A 146 19.41 -3.10 0.76
N THR A 147 20.58 -2.51 0.54
CA THR A 147 20.81 -1.56 -0.55
C THR A 147 21.81 -2.13 -1.54
N PHE A 148 21.77 -1.66 -2.79
CA PHE A 148 22.66 -2.11 -3.85
C PHE A 148 23.62 -0.99 -4.24
N GLU A 149 24.92 -1.25 -4.22
CA GLU A 149 25.95 -0.31 -4.66
C GLU A 149 25.80 0.09 -6.14
N THR A 150 25.14 -0.76 -6.93
CA THR A 150 24.85 -0.52 -8.35
C THR A 150 23.70 0.47 -8.56
N SER A 151 22.92 0.80 -7.52
CA SER A 151 21.85 1.79 -7.62
C SER A 151 22.43 3.18 -7.96
N THR A 152 21.95 3.75 -9.06
CA THR A 152 22.34 5.09 -9.52
C THR A 152 21.25 6.12 -9.30
N TRP A 153 20.05 5.68 -8.91
CA TRP A 153 18.91 6.52 -8.58
C TRP A 153 18.64 6.48 -7.08
N SER A 154 18.19 7.60 -6.51
CA SER A 154 17.48 7.54 -5.25
C SER A 154 16.11 6.90 -5.46
N GLU A 155 15.51 6.32 -4.43
CA GLU A 155 14.18 5.70 -4.54
C GLU A 155 13.11 6.73 -4.95
N THR A 156 13.14 7.94 -4.37
CA THR A 156 12.17 8.98 -4.69
C THR A 156 12.30 9.49 -6.13
N ASP A 157 13.53 9.61 -6.65
CA ASP A 157 13.75 9.94 -8.06
C ASP A 157 13.31 8.79 -8.98
N PHE A 158 13.52 7.54 -8.57
CA PHE A 158 13.10 6.35 -9.29
C PHE A 158 11.57 6.29 -9.42
N LEU A 159 10.84 6.47 -8.30
CA LEU A 159 9.38 6.55 -8.26
C LEU A 159 8.84 7.74 -9.06
N THR A 160 9.50 8.90 -8.96
CA THR A 160 9.15 10.09 -9.75
C THR A 160 9.24 9.79 -11.24
N GLU A 161 10.32 9.16 -11.68
CA GLU A 161 10.53 8.85 -13.09
C GLU A 161 9.60 7.74 -13.59
N ILE A 162 9.27 6.74 -12.76
CA ILE A 162 8.23 5.74 -13.06
C ILE A 162 6.90 6.43 -13.34
N THR A 163 6.40 7.23 -12.39
CA THR A 163 5.08 7.88 -12.54
C THR A 163 5.03 8.79 -13.76
N ARG A 164 6.15 9.47 -14.07
CA ARG A 164 6.28 10.29 -15.28
C ARG A 164 6.21 9.48 -16.58
N ARG A 165 6.78 8.27 -16.62
CA ARG A 165 6.84 7.42 -17.83
C ARG A 165 5.57 6.62 -18.08
N THR A 166 4.91 6.17 -17.02
CA THR A 166 3.79 5.20 -17.11
C THR A 166 2.43 5.84 -16.82
N GLY A 167 2.42 7.01 -16.18
CA GLY A 167 1.22 7.65 -15.70
C GLY A 167 0.55 6.91 -14.52
N CYS A 168 1.18 5.88 -13.94
CA CYS A 168 0.65 5.22 -12.75
C CYS A 168 0.57 6.19 -11.56
N GLY A 169 -0.19 5.81 -10.54
CA GLY A 169 -0.16 6.50 -9.25
C GLY A 169 0.81 5.85 -8.29
N LEU A 170 0.86 6.41 -7.08
CA LEU A 170 1.59 5.83 -5.98
C LEU A 170 0.66 5.55 -4.81
N LEU A 171 0.98 4.48 -4.11
CA LEU A 171 0.53 4.23 -2.76
C LEU A 171 1.73 4.58 -1.86
N LEU A 172 1.52 5.46 -0.89
CA LEU A 172 2.57 5.79 0.06
C LEU A 172 2.33 5.00 1.34
N ASP A 173 3.16 4.00 1.60
CA ASP A 173 3.23 3.42 2.92
C ASP A 173 4.24 4.20 3.78
N VAL A 174 3.74 4.84 4.84
CA VAL A 174 4.56 5.67 5.75
C VAL A 174 5.39 4.80 6.69
N ASN A 175 4.91 3.61 7.03
CA ASN A 175 5.60 2.64 7.86
C ASN A 175 6.88 2.14 7.14
N ASN A 176 6.80 1.81 5.87
CA ASN A 176 7.89 1.40 4.98
C ASN A 176 8.97 2.48 4.87
N VAL A 177 8.57 3.76 4.80
CA VAL A 177 9.53 4.87 4.87
C VAL A 177 10.25 4.89 6.21
N PHE A 178 9.54 4.71 7.32
CA PHE A 178 10.12 4.71 8.66
C PHE A 178 11.06 3.50 8.90
N ILE A 179 10.65 2.31 8.48
CA ILE A 179 11.45 1.09 8.52
C ILE A 179 12.74 1.29 7.73
N SER A 180 12.62 1.68 6.45
CA SER A 180 13.77 1.87 5.56
C SER A 180 14.72 2.94 6.08
N ALA A 181 14.18 4.06 6.58
CA ALA A 181 14.99 5.13 7.16
C ALA A 181 15.76 4.68 8.40
N THR A 182 15.13 3.87 9.26
CA THR A 182 15.76 3.35 10.48
C THR A 182 16.83 2.32 10.13
N ASN A 183 16.49 1.33 9.32
CA ASN A 183 17.36 0.23 8.94
C ASN A 183 18.59 0.72 8.15
N HIS A 184 18.41 1.72 7.26
CA HIS A 184 19.48 2.29 6.45
C HIS A 184 20.08 3.59 6.99
N ARG A 185 19.58 4.09 8.12
CA ARG A 185 20.07 5.30 8.81
C ARG A 185 20.03 6.57 7.95
N PHE A 186 19.01 6.71 7.11
CA PHE A 186 18.73 7.97 6.43
C PHE A 186 17.61 8.75 7.14
N ASN A 187 17.39 9.99 6.71
CA ASN A 187 16.37 10.85 7.30
C ASN A 187 15.00 10.66 6.59
N ALA A 188 14.02 10.08 7.30
CA ALA A 188 12.67 9.85 6.78
C ALA A 188 11.97 11.14 6.30
N ARG A 189 12.16 12.26 6.99
CA ARG A 189 11.56 13.55 6.59
C ARG A 189 12.18 14.09 5.30
N ALA A 190 13.49 13.90 5.10
CA ALA A 190 14.15 14.27 3.87
C ALA A 190 13.69 13.40 2.69
N TYR A 191 13.49 12.10 2.93
CA TYR A 191 12.87 11.18 1.96
C TYR A 191 11.46 11.68 1.59
N LEU A 192 10.60 11.93 2.58
CA LEU A 192 9.23 12.39 2.33
C LEU A 192 9.19 13.74 1.63
N ALA A 193 10.07 14.68 1.98
CA ALA A 193 10.16 15.98 1.30
C ALA A 193 10.53 15.86 -0.19
N ALA A 194 11.20 14.77 -0.59
CA ALA A 194 11.52 14.45 -1.99
C ALA A 194 10.48 13.55 -2.67
N PHE A 195 9.49 13.03 -1.93
CA PHE A 195 8.51 12.10 -2.45
C PHE A 195 7.53 12.78 -3.44
N PRO A 196 7.19 12.14 -4.57
CA PRO A 196 6.32 12.74 -5.59
C PRO A 196 4.82 12.69 -5.20
N PHE A 197 4.45 13.46 -4.18
CA PHE A 197 3.11 13.49 -3.59
C PHE A 197 1.97 13.78 -4.56
N ALA A 198 2.24 14.49 -5.66
CA ALA A 198 1.23 14.76 -6.70
C ALA A 198 0.68 13.47 -7.36
N SER A 199 1.44 12.37 -7.31
CA SER A 199 1.05 11.07 -7.85
C SER A 199 0.36 10.16 -6.82
N VAL A 200 0.34 10.52 -5.54
CA VAL A 200 -0.18 9.68 -4.45
C VAL A 200 -1.70 9.63 -4.49
N GLY A 201 -2.24 8.41 -4.57
CA GLY A 201 -3.68 8.14 -4.56
C GLY A 201 -4.20 7.59 -3.24
N GLU A 202 -3.31 7.00 -2.43
CA GLU A 202 -3.64 6.24 -1.23
C GLU A 202 -2.44 6.24 -0.27
N ILE A 203 -2.70 6.23 1.03
CA ILE A 203 -1.69 6.17 2.08
C ILE A 203 -1.97 4.93 2.93
N HIS A 204 -0.94 4.16 3.25
CA HIS A 204 -1.01 3.09 4.25
C HIS A 204 -0.28 3.49 5.53
N LEU A 205 -0.84 3.00 6.64
CA LEU A 205 -0.30 3.11 7.98
C LEU A 205 -0.37 1.74 8.65
N ALA A 206 0.78 1.23 9.05
CA ALA A 206 0.90 -0.04 9.75
C ALA A 206 1.84 0.08 10.97
N GLY A 207 1.84 -0.96 11.80
CA GLY A 207 2.89 -1.19 12.80
C GLY A 207 3.95 -2.17 12.32
N HIS A 208 5.01 -2.31 13.09
CA HIS A 208 6.17 -3.14 12.77
C HIS A 208 6.77 -3.77 14.03
N ASP A 209 7.52 -4.85 13.83
CA ASP A 209 8.30 -5.48 14.88
C ASP A 209 9.67 -4.79 15.01
N THR A 210 10.30 -4.94 16.17
CA THR A 210 11.65 -4.43 16.44
C THR A 210 12.52 -5.52 17.02
N GLU A 211 13.69 -5.72 16.40
CA GLU A 211 14.75 -6.58 16.92
C GLU A 211 15.98 -5.74 17.29
N GLU A 212 16.48 -5.92 18.52
CA GLU A 212 17.68 -5.23 18.98
C GLU A 212 18.94 -6.00 18.57
N LEU A 213 19.66 -5.49 17.56
CA LEU A 213 20.93 -6.05 17.13
C LEU A 213 22.11 -5.27 17.71
N PRO A 214 23.33 -5.85 17.79
CA PRO A 214 24.54 -5.12 18.19
C PRO A 214 24.83 -3.88 17.33
N SER A 215 24.35 -3.87 16.08
CA SER A 215 24.44 -2.72 15.18
C SER A 215 23.40 -1.63 15.46
N GLY A 216 22.37 -1.89 16.26
CA GLY A 216 21.20 -1.03 16.45
C GLY A 216 19.89 -1.75 16.11
N PRO A 217 18.73 -1.08 16.24
CA PRO A 217 17.44 -1.71 15.99
C PRO A 217 17.29 -2.08 14.50
N LEU A 218 16.73 -3.26 14.27
CA LEU A 218 16.19 -3.71 12.99
C LEU A 218 14.67 -3.68 13.10
N LEU A 219 14.02 -2.87 12.28
CA LEU A 219 12.57 -2.85 12.17
C LEU A 219 12.14 -3.83 11.08
N ILE A 220 11.11 -4.63 11.35
CA ILE A 220 10.60 -5.66 10.46
C ILE A 220 9.14 -5.36 10.14
N ASP A 221 8.83 -5.39 8.85
CA ASP A 221 7.53 -5.09 8.28
C ASP A 221 6.52 -6.24 8.51
N SER A 222 6.15 -6.42 9.78
CA SER A 222 5.27 -7.51 10.22
C SER A 222 3.79 -7.20 10.04
N HIS A 223 3.44 -5.92 10.01
CA HIS A 223 2.05 -5.43 10.10
C HIS A 223 1.28 -6.09 11.25
N GLY A 224 1.99 -6.41 12.35
CA GLY A 224 1.46 -7.18 13.49
C GLY A 224 1.15 -6.35 14.73
N ALA A 225 1.36 -5.04 14.66
CA ALA A 225 1.36 -4.14 15.80
C ALA A 225 0.56 -2.86 15.52
N PRO A 226 0.18 -2.10 16.58
CA PRO A 226 -0.37 -0.76 16.40
C PRO A 226 0.59 0.16 15.64
N VAL A 227 0.05 1.12 14.90
CA VAL A 227 0.85 2.13 14.20
C VAL A 227 1.68 2.92 15.23
N ALA A 228 3.00 2.93 15.03
CA ALA A 228 3.93 3.54 15.97
C ALA A 228 3.83 5.09 15.98
N ASP A 229 4.04 5.72 17.14
CA ASP A 229 3.99 7.18 17.28
C ASP A 229 4.91 7.98 16.32
N PRO A 230 6.14 7.50 16.00
CA PRO A 230 6.95 8.13 14.95
C PRO A 230 6.28 8.10 13.57
N VAL A 231 5.57 7.02 13.22
CA VAL A 231 4.82 6.90 11.95
C VAL A 231 3.66 7.88 11.93
N TRP A 232 2.91 8.01 13.03
CA TRP A 232 1.87 9.05 13.17
C TRP A 232 2.41 10.48 12.99
N THR A 233 3.62 10.73 13.49
CA THR A 233 4.28 12.04 13.34
C THR A 233 4.61 12.32 11.87
N LEU A 234 5.16 11.33 11.16
CA LEU A 234 5.45 11.45 9.72
C LEU A 234 4.16 11.62 8.90
N TYR A 235 3.10 10.88 9.25
CA TYR A 235 1.80 11.00 8.61
C TYR A 235 1.18 12.40 8.74
N GLU A 236 1.30 13.03 9.91
CA GLU A 236 0.85 14.42 10.11
C GLU A 236 1.58 15.40 9.16
N GLU A 237 2.87 15.21 8.96
CA GLU A 237 3.68 16.00 8.01
C GLU A 237 3.25 15.74 6.57
N VAL A 238 3.00 14.47 6.20
CA VAL A 238 2.47 14.09 4.88
C VAL A 238 1.14 14.80 4.59
N LEU A 239 0.22 14.80 5.56
CA LEU A 239 -1.06 15.49 5.41
C LEU A 239 -0.92 17.01 5.37
N ALA A 240 0.10 17.59 5.99
CA ALA A 240 0.37 19.02 5.88
C ALA A 240 0.73 19.43 4.43
N TRP A 241 1.44 18.56 3.70
CA TRP A 241 1.75 18.79 2.28
C TRP A 241 0.56 18.47 1.36
N THR A 242 -0.07 17.32 1.57
CA THR A 242 -1.07 16.76 0.62
C THR A 242 -2.50 17.22 0.92
N GLY A 243 -2.83 17.50 2.18
CA GLY A 243 -4.19 17.50 2.67
C GLY A 243 -4.74 16.08 2.84
N PRO A 244 -6.04 15.92 3.09
CA PRO A 244 -6.62 14.59 3.27
C PRO A 244 -6.54 13.76 1.98
N LEU A 245 -6.01 12.54 2.10
CA LEU A 245 -6.02 11.49 1.09
C LEU A 245 -6.69 10.23 1.70
N PRO A 246 -7.15 9.27 0.89
CA PRO A 246 -7.58 7.97 1.39
C PRO A 246 -6.45 7.34 2.23
N THR A 247 -6.76 6.90 3.44
CA THR A 247 -5.76 6.34 4.35
C THR A 247 -6.24 5.03 4.93
N LEU A 248 -5.49 3.97 4.70
CA LEU A 248 -5.75 2.64 5.23
C LEU A 248 -4.98 2.42 6.53
N ILE A 249 -5.64 1.81 7.52
CA ILE A 249 -4.93 1.09 8.58
C ILE A 249 -4.73 -0.35 8.11
N GLU A 250 -3.47 -0.74 8.00
CA GLU A 250 -3.08 -2.09 7.62
C GLU A 250 -2.62 -2.88 8.86
N TRP A 251 -3.06 -4.15 8.92
CA TRP A 251 -2.75 -5.06 10.01
C TRP A 251 -2.93 -6.49 9.54
N ASP A 252 -1.84 -7.23 9.30
CA ASP A 252 -1.86 -8.54 8.65
C ASP A 252 -1.57 -9.73 9.53
N THR A 253 -0.72 -9.55 10.53
CA THR A 253 -0.36 -10.60 11.49
C THR A 253 -0.90 -10.26 12.87
N ASP A 254 -1.07 -11.25 13.74
CA ASP A 254 -1.56 -11.05 15.11
C ASP A 254 -2.79 -10.10 15.21
N VAL A 255 -3.74 -10.30 14.29
CA VAL A 255 -4.90 -9.43 14.11
C VAL A 255 -5.65 -9.24 15.43
N PRO A 256 -5.81 -8.00 15.92
CA PRO A 256 -6.41 -7.73 17.21
C PRO A 256 -7.94 -7.76 17.12
N GLU A 257 -8.61 -7.66 18.27
CA GLU A 257 -10.06 -7.48 18.31
C GLU A 257 -10.51 -6.28 17.47
N PHE A 258 -11.67 -6.38 16.83
CA PHE A 258 -12.19 -5.35 15.92
C PHE A 258 -12.26 -3.94 16.54
N ALA A 259 -12.53 -3.84 17.85
CA ALA A 259 -12.57 -2.57 18.57
C ALA A 259 -11.21 -1.84 18.60
N VAL A 260 -10.09 -2.58 18.56
CA VAL A 260 -8.74 -2.00 18.47
C VAL A 260 -8.54 -1.41 17.07
N LEU A 261 -8.92 -2.15 16.02
CA LEU A 261 -8.86 -1.66 14.65
C LEU A 261 -9.71 -0.38 14.47
N LEU A 262 -10.91 -0.33 15.04
CA LEU A 262 -11.75 0.87 15.04
C LEU A 262 -11.09 2.06 15.78
N THR A 263 -10.29 1.80 16.81
CA THR A 263 -9.59 2.87 17.54
C THR A 263 -8.48 3.47 16.68
N GLU A 264 -7.71 2.64 15.96
CA GLU A 264 -6.67 3.10 15.04
C GLU A 264 -7.26 3.85 13.83
N THR A 265 -8.35 3.34 13.23
CA THR A 265 -9.00 4.02 12.11
C THR A 265 -9.66 5.33 12.54
N ALA A 266 -10.22 5.40 13.75
CA ALA A 266 -10.72 6.65 14.31
C ALA A 266 -9.58 7.65 14.57
N ARG A 267 -8.41 7.18 15.04
CA ARG A 267 -7.22 8.02 15.20
C ARG A 267 -6.78 8.61 13.86
N ALA A 268 -6.65 7.80 12.80
CA ALA A 268 -6.35 8.31 11.46
C ALA A 268 -7.39 9.33 10.96
N GLN A 269 -8.68 9.12 11.23
CA GLN A 269 -9.73 10.05 10.83
C GLN A 269 -9.57 11.42 11.51
N GLN A 270 -9.15 11.46 12.78
CA GLN A 270 -8.86 12.72 13.48
C GLN A 270 -7.69 13.51 12.83
N TYR A 271 -6.70 12.84 12.25
CA TYR A 271 -5.65 13.51 11.48
C TYR A 271 -6.18 14.07 10.16
N LEU A 272 -7.01 13.31 9.44
CA LEU A 272 -7.65 13.76 8.19
C LEU A 272 -8.57 14.96 8.42
N ASP A 273 -9.37 14.95 9.49
CA ASP A 273 -10.28 16.05 9.84
C ASP A 273 -9.50 17.34 10.15
N ARG A 274 -8.40 17.22 10.92
CA ARG A 274 -7.51 18.35 11.23
C ARG A 274 -6.86 18.93 9.98
N ALA A 275 -6.37 18.08 9.08
CA ALA A 275 -5.77 18.51 7.82
C ALA A 275 -6.79 19.22 6.90
N SER A 276 -8.04 18.77 6.91
CA SER A 276 -9.16 19.40 6.17
C SER A 276 -9.51 20.78 6.71
N ALA A 277 -9.58 20.92 8.05
CA ALA A 277 -9.84 22.19 8.71
C ALA A 277 -8.72 23.22 8.49
N GLY A 278 -7.46 22.79 8.55
CA GLY A 278 -6.28 23.66 8.36
C GLY A 278 -6.22 24.31 6.98
N LYS A 279 -6.61 23.60 5.91
CA LYS A 279 -6.67 24.17 4.55
C LYS A 279 -7.81 25.18 4.37
N SER A 280 -8.90 25.04 5.13
CA SER A 280 -10.06 25.94 5.05
C SER A 280 -9.82 27.30 5.71
N HIS A 281 -8.74 27.48 6.46
CA HIS A 281 -8.36 28.76 7.09
C HIS A 281 -7.16 29.45 6.42
N ALA A 282 -6.50 28.79 5.45
CA ALA A 282 -5.35 29.30 4.72
C ALA A 282 -5.69 29.83 3.30
N ALA A 283 -6.96 29.75 2.90
CA ALA A 283 -7.49 30.26 1.62
C ALA A 283 -8.34 31.53 1.85
#